data_AF-A0ABD1VH18-F1
#
_entry.id   AF-A0ABD1VH18-F1
#
_cell.length_a   1.000
_cell.length_b   1.000
_cell.length_c   1.000
_cell.angle_alpha   90.00
_cell.angle_beta   90.00
_cell.angle_gamma   90.00
#
_symmetry.space_group_name_H-M   'P 1'
#
loop_
_entity.id
_entity.type
_entity.pdbx_description
1 polymer ?
#
loop_
_entity_poly.entity_id
_entity_poly.type
_entity_poly.pdbx_seq_one_letter_code
_entity_poly.pdbx_strand_id
1 'polypeptide(L)'
;MARPVADWRSNRSAVQGTNDDASASKLSCVKKGYMKDDYVHLFVKRPVRRSPIINRGYFARYAAFRKLLHQFLNCEVNTDEQGNTKKQILSLGAGFDTTYFHFAGA
;
A
#
# COMPACT_ATOMS: atom_id res chain seq x y z
N MET A 1 36.41 -15.66 25.68
CA MET A 1 36.23 -14.89 24.42
C MET A 1 34.93 -14.11 24.51
N ALA A 2 34.95 -12.80 24.30
CA ALA A 2 33.74 -11.97 24.33
C ALA A 2 32.88 -12.27 23.08
N ARG A 3 31.56 -12.41 23.26
CA ARG A 3 30.61 -12.56 22.13
C ARG A 3 30.58 -11.24 21.34
N PRO A 4 30.55 -11.27 19.99
CA PRO A 4 30.40 -10.05 19.21
C PRO A 4 29.07 -9.39 19.56
N VAL A 5 29.10 -8.07 19.74
CA VAL A 5 27.91 -7.25 19.97
C VAL A 5 27.01 -7.37 18.73
N ALA A 6 25.73 -7.70 18.91
CA ALA A 6 24.80 -7.84 17.79
C ALA A 6 24.78 -6.56 16.95
N ASP A 7 24.93 -6.71 15.63
CA ASP A 7 24.83 -5.58 14.70
C ASP A 7 23.37 -5.11 14.66
N TRP A 8 23.12 -3.97 15.31
CA TRP A 8 21.81 -3.33 15.42
C TRP A 8 21.45 -2.55 14.14
N ARG A 9 22.33 -2.53 13.13
CA ARG A 9 22.06 -1.85 11.87
C ARG A 9 21.07 -2.68 11.04
N SER A 10 19.93 -2.06 10.74
CA SER A 10 18.93 -2.64 9.85
C SER A 10 19.54 -2.99 8.49
N ASN A 11 19.34 -4.23 8.04
CA ASN A 11 19.73 -4.65 6.69
C ASN A 11 18.82 -3.94 5.67
N ARG A 12 19.35 -2.87 5.06
CA ARG A 12 18.62 -2.05 4.08
C ARG A 12 18.08 -2.85 2.90
N SER A 13 18.84 -3.82 2.40
CA SER A 13 18.42 -4.67 1.28
C SER A 13 17.21 -5.53 1.67
N ALA A 14 17.24 -6.11 2.87
CA ALA A 14 16.10 -6.86 3.41
C ALA A 14 14.86 -5.97 3.58
N VAL A 15 15.03 -4.75 4.11
CA VAL A 15 13.93 -3.78 4.25
C VAL A 15 13.34 -3.42 2.88
N GLN A 16 14.16 -3.11 1.88
CA GLN A 16 13.71 -2.79 0.53
C GLN A 16 13.01 -3.99 -0.14
N GLY A 17 13.50 -5.22 0.08
CA GLY A 17 12.89 -6.44 -0.44
C GLY A 17 11.45 -6.67 0.05
N THR A 18 11.08 -6.15 1.22
CA THR A 18 9.69 -6.25 1.72
C THR A 18 8.66 -5.59 0.79
N ASN A 19 9.07 -4.59 -0.01
CA ASN A 19 8.22 -3.97 -1.01
C ASN A 19 7.85 -4.94 -2.15
N ASP A 20 8.80 -5.75 -2.62
CA ASP A 20 8.55 -6.73 -3.68
C ASP A 20 7.58 -7.81 -3.19
N ASP A 21 7.75 -8.26 -1.95
CA ASP A 21 6.85 -9.23 -1.31
C ASP A 21 5.43 -8.69 -1.15
N ALA A 22 5.29 -7.42 -0.77
CA ALA A 22 4.02 -6.73 -0.66
C ALA A 22 3.35 -6.60 -2.04
N SER A 23 4.08 -6.13 -3.05
CA SER A 23 3.59 -5.95 -4.42
C SER A 23 3.14 -7.29 -5.04
N ALA A 24 3.92 -8.36 -4.85
CA ALA A 24 3.53 -9.70 -5.30
C ALA A 24 2.26 -10.21 -4.61
N SER A 25 2.09 -9.94 -3.31
CA SER A 25 0.89 -10.31 -2.55
C SER A 25 -0.35 -9.52 -3.01
N LYS A 26 -0.17 -8.22 -3.30
CA LYS A 26 -1.21 -7.38 -3.89
C LYS A 26 -1.65 -7.92 -5.26
N LEU A 27 -0.71 -8.24 -6.14
CA LEU A 27 -1.01 -8.81 -7.46
C LEU A 27 -1.69 -10.19 -7.36
N SER A 28 -1.29 -11.04 -6.40
CA SER A 28 -1.98 -12.32 -6.12
C SER A 28 -3.46 -12.10 -5.80
N CYS A 29 -3.74 -11.11 -4.94
CA CYS A 29 -5.08 -10.75 -4.51
C CYS A 29 -5.93 -10.22 -5.69
N VAL A 30 -5.37 -9.37 -6.54
CA VAL A 30 -6.00 -8.86 -7.78
C VAL A 30 -6.31 -9.98 -8.76
N LYS A 31 -5.33 -10.86 -9.06
CA LYS A 31 -5.51 -12.00 -9.96
C LYS A 31 -6.56 -13.01 -9.46
N LYS A 32 -6.87 -12.99 -8.17
CA LYS A 32 -7.92 -13.81 -7.55
C LYS A 32 -9.27 -13.10 -7.43
N GLY A 33 -9.39 -11.86 -7.91
CA GLY A 33 -10.65 -11.12 -7.97
C GLY A 33 -11.08 -10.51 -6.63
N TYR A 34 -10.21 -10.47 -5.62
CA TYR A 34 -10.55 -9.84 -4.34
C TYR A 34 -10.63 -8.32 -4.45
N MET A 35 -9.85 -7.71 -5.34
CA MET A 35 -9.86 -6.27 -5.60
C MET A 35 -9.49 -5.99 -7.04
N LYS A 36 -9.86 -4.80 -7.52
CA LYS A 36 -9.45 -4.27 -8.82
C LYS A 36 -8.30 -3.29 -8.62
N ASP A 37 -7.21 -3.51 -9.35
CA ASP A 37 -6.06 -2.61 -9.46
C ASP A 37 -5.41 -2.85 -10.82
N ASP A 38 -5.61 -1.90 -11.73
CA ASP A 38 -5.17 -2.01 -13.11
C ASP A 38 -3.66 -1.71 -13.28
N TYR A 39 -2.95 -1.33 -12.21
CA TYR A 39 -1.59 -0.80 -12.30
C TYR A 39 -0.55 -1.70 -11.63
N VAL A 40 -0.90 -2.45 -10.57
CA VAL A 40 0.07 -3.21 -9.77
C VAL A 40 0.88 -4.23 -10.58
N HIS A 41 0.31 -4.75 -11.67
CA HIS A 41 0.98 -5.71 -12.55
C HIS A 41 2.22 -5.12 -13.23
N LEU A 42 2.29 -3.79 -13.41
CA LEU A 42 3.42 -3.08 -14.01
C LEU A 42 4.64 -3.02 -13.07
N PHE A 43 4.43 -3.22 -11.77
CA PHE A 43 5.45 -3.10 -10.73
C PHE A 43 5.95 -4.44 -10.18
N VAL A 44 5.39 -5.56 -10.66
CA VAL A 44 5.75 -6.91 -10.16
C VAL A 44 6.47 -7.69 -11.24
N LYS A 45 7.78 -7.89 -11.04
CA LYS A 45 8.61 -8.65 -11.99
C LYS A 45 8.24 -10.13 -12.07
N ARG A 46 7.90 -10.76 -10.94
CA ARG A 46 7.56 -12.19 -10.85
C ARG A 46 6.27 -12.37 -10.03
N PRO A 47 5.14 -12.67 -10.69
CA PRO A 47 3.90 -12.95 -9.98
C PRO A 47 4.04 -14.19 -9.09
N VAL A 48 3.61 -14.09 -7.83
CA VAL A 48 3.60 -15.20 -6.87
C VAL A 48 2.18 -15.46 -6.44
N ARG A 49 1.76 -16.73 -6.38
CA ARG A 49 0.47 -17.10 -5.78
C ARG A 49 0.60 -17.11 -4.26
N ARG A 50 -0.29 -16.41 -3.56
CA ARG A 50 -0.42 -16.49 -2.10
C ARG A 50 -1.61 -17.37 -1.69
N SER A 51 -1.56 -17.91 -0.47
CA SER A 51 -2.65 -18.72 0.09
C SER A 51 -3.93 -17.88 0.27
N PRO A 52 -5.11 -18.53 0.36
CA PRO A 52 -6.37 -17.81 0.53
C PRO A 52 -6.40 -16.88 1.76
N ILE A 53 -5.82 -17.31 2.89
CA ILE A 53 -5.77 -16.50 4.11
C ILE A 53 -4.91 -15.24 3.94
N ILE A 54 -3.80 -15.34 3.21
CA ILE A 54 -2.94 -14.19 2.91
C ILE A 54 -3.67 -13.22 1.98
N ASN A 55 -4.35 -13.71 0.93
CA ASN A 55 -5.14 -12.85 0.04
C ASN A 55 -6.27 -12.13 0.80
N ARG A 56 -6.96 -12.81 1.73
CA ARG A 56 -7.98 -12.20 2.60
C ARG A 56 -7.41 -11.10 3.49
N GLY A 57 -6.27 -11.35 4.13
CA GLY A 57 -5.59 -10.35 4.95
C GLY A 57 -5.15 -9.13 4.13
N TYR A 58 -4.62 -9.36 2.93
CA TYR A 58 -4.22 -8.29 2.03
C TYR A 58 -5.42 -7.46 1.54
N PHE A 59 -6.54 -8.12 1.22
CA PHE A 59 -7.79 -7.43 0.88
C PHE A 59 -8.31 -6.58 2.04
N ALA A 60 -8.32 -7.11 3.27
CA ALA A 60 -8.75 -6.37 4.45
C ALA A 60 -7.90 -5.09 4.65
N ARG A 61 -6.57 -5.21 4.53
CA ARG A 61 -5.66 -4.05 4.56
C ARG A 61 -6.01 -3.02 3.48
N TYR A 62 -6.18 -3.47 2.24
CA TYR A 62 -6.53 -2.61 1.10
C TYR A 62 -7.87 -1.88 1.31
N ALA A 63 -8.92 -2.62 1.67
CA ALA A 63 -10.26 -2.08 1.86
C ALA A 63 -10.31 -1.06 3.02
N ALA A 64 -9.63 -1.36 4.13
CA ALA A 64 -9.55 -0.46 5.27
C ALA A 64 -8.88 0.88 4.88
N PHE A 65 -7.70 0.83 4.26
CA PHE A 65 -7.00 2.04 3.83
C PHE A 65 -7.80 2.86 2.84
N ARG A 66 -8.43 2.22 1.85
CA ARG A 66 -9.30 2.93 0.90
C ARG A 66 -10.47 3.61 1.58
N LYS A 67 -11.14 2.94 2.51
CA LYS A 67 -12.25 3.53 3.26
C LYS A 67 -11.80 4.78 4.01
N LEU A 68 -10.66 4.71 4.71
CA LEU A 68 -10.11 5.85 5.45
C LEU A 68 -9.71 7.00 4.52
N LEU A 69 -9.09 6.71 3.37
CA LEU A 69 -8.75 7.73 2.38
C LEU A 69 -9.99 8.42 1.81
N HIS A 70 -11.03 7.66 1.44
CA HIS A 70 -12.28 8.24 0.97
C HIS A 70 -12.96 9.08 2.07
N GLN A 71 -12.95 8.63 3.32
CA GLN A 71 -13.47 9.41 4.45
C GLN A 71 -12.70 10.72 4.64
N PHE A 72 -11.36 10.69 4.58
CA PHE A 72 -10.53 11.89 4.66
C PHE A 72 -10.83 12.85 3.50
N LEU A 73 -10.89 12.33 2.26
CA LEU A 73 -11.17 13.13 1.06
C LEU A 73 -12.58 13.72 1.04
N ASN A 74 -13.57 13.05 1.65
CA ASN A 74 -14.95 13.51 1.70
C ASN A 74 -15.28 14.30 2.98
N CYS A 75 -14.36 14.40 3.94
CA CYS A 75 -14.58 15.17 5.16
C CYS A 75 -14.69 16.65 4.83
N GLU A 76 -15.79 17.30 5.24
CA GLU A 76 -15.94 18.75 5.19
C GLU A 76 -15.17 19.36 6.34
N VAL A 77 -14.27 20.29 6.03
CA VAL A 77 -13.58 21.06 7.07
C VAL A 77 -14.41 22.33 7.26
N ASN A 78 -15.00 22.48 8.45
CA ASN A 78 -15.66 23.72 8.86
C ASN A 78 -14.61 24.81 9.09
N THR A 79 -14.00 25.28 8.02
CA THR A 79 -13.29 26.54 8.00
C THR A 79 -14.27 27.60 7.52
N ASP A 80 -14.28 28.76 8.17
CA ASP A 80 -15.16 29.89 7.87
C ASP A 80 -15.00 30.44 6.42
N GLU A 81 -14.03 29.90 5.68
CA GLU A 81 -13.83 30.13 4.25
C GLU A 81 -14.74 29.20 3.43
N GLN A 82 -15.69 29.78 2.67
CA GLN A 82 -16.64 29.10 1.76
C GLN A 82 -15.97 28.39 0.54
N GLY A 83 -14.77 27.84 0.70
CA GLY A 83 -14.00 27.18 -0.35
C GLY A 83 -13.73 25.70 -0.06
N ASN A 84 -13.64 24.90 -1.12
CA ASN A 84 -13.26 23.49 -1.04
C ASN A 84 -11.82 23.36 -0.50
N THR A 85 -11.66 22.95 0.76
CA THR A 85 -10.34 22.83 1.41
C THR A 85 -9.45 21.85 0.65
N LYS A 86 -8.27 22.30 0.21
CA LYS A 86 -7.30 21.42 -0.45
C LYS A 86 -6.77 20.38 0.54
N LYS A 87 -6.86 19.10 0.16
CA LYS A 87 -6.39 17.97 0.96
C LYS A 87 -5.10 17.40 0.37
N GLN A 88 -4.17 16.99 1.23
CA GLN A 88 -2.90 16.38 0.84
C GLN A 88 -2.75 15.00 1.47
N ILE A 89 -2.22 14.05 0.70
CA ILE A 89 -1.90 12.70 1.17
C ILE A 89 -0.41 12.47 0.98
N LEU A 90 0.29 12.18 2.08
CA LEU A 90 1.72 11.81 2.08
C LEU A 90 1.86 10.34 2.44
N SER A 91 2.29 9.52 1.49
CA SER A 91 2.54 8.08 1.70
C SER A 91 4.01 7.84 2.01
N LEU A 92 4.33 7.60 3.28
CA LEU A 92 5.70 7.34 3.74
C LEU A 92 6.03 5.84 3.59
N GLY A 93 7.12 5.53 2.88
CA GLY A 93 7.43 4.14 2.56
C GLY A 93 6.41 3.52 1.58
N ALA A 94 5.93 4.33 0.63
CA ALA A 94 4.87 3.93 -0.32
C ALA A 94 5.23 2.67 -1.13
N GLY A 95 6.51 2.39 -1.35
CA GLY A 95 6.91 1.28 -2.21
C GLY A 95 6.31 1.45 -3.61
N PHE A 96 5.73 0.38 -4.15
CA PHE A 96 4.98 0.41 -5.42
C PHE A 96 3.47 0.57 -5.23
N ASP A 97 3.06 1.40 -4.27
CA ASP A 97 1.66 1.73 -4.07
C ASP A 97 1.06 2.43 -5.30
N THR A 98 -0.14 2.00 -5.70
CA THR A 98 -0.83 2.43 -6.90
C THR A 98 -2.01 3.37 -6.62
N THR A 99 -2.23 3.75 -5.36
CA THR A 99 -3.38 4.54 -4.90
C THR A 99 -3.52 5.85 -5.66
N TYR A 100 -2.40 6.52 -5.97
CA TYR A 100 -2.41 7.75 -6.77
C TYR A 100 -3.15 7.54 -8.10
N PHE A 101 -2.84 6.49 -8.85
CA PHE A 101 -3.47 6.21 -10.15
C PHE A 101 -4.97 5.89 -10.05
N HIS A 102 -5.46 5.45 -8.88
CA HIS A 102 -6.88 5.22 -8.66
C HIS A 102 -7.66 6.50 -8.42
N PHE A 103 -7.00 7.58 -7.98
CA PHE A 103 -7.62 8.89 -7.74
C PHE A 103 -7.36 9.89 -8.87
N ALA A 104 -6.21 9.80 -9.54
CA ALA A 104 -5.84 10.71 -10.63
C ALA A 104 -6.50 10.35 -11.98
N GLY A 105 -7.04 9.14 -12.12
CA GLY A 105 -7.70 8.64 -13.33
C GLY A 105 -9.24 8.66 -13.28
N ALA A 106 -9.83 9.46 -12.40
CA ALA A 106 -11.28 9.69 -12.32
C ALA A 106 -11.63 11.09 -12.80
#